data_AF-A0A8J4H979-F1
#
_entry.id   AF-A0A8J4H979-F1
#
_cell.length_a   1.000
_cell.length_b   1.000
_cell.length_c   1.000
_cell.angle_alpha   90.00
_cell.angle_beta   90.00
_cell.angle_gamma   90.00
#
_symmetry.space_group_name_H-M   'P 1'
#
loop_
_entity.id
_entity.type
_entity.pdbx_description
1 polymer ?
#
loop_
_entity_poly.entity_id
_entity_poly.type
_entity_poly.pdbx_seq_one_letter_code
_entity_poly.pdbx_strand_id
1 'polypeptide(L)'
;MDAWMEENQADILYINGEWELKQWAAQGGLHDITDRASKLEPKPTIETNSLMDGDGRLYGLAPFFQSHAIYYNIDLFDRYGIPYPNDKMTWKEILELASRFPAKQAGML
;
A
#
# COMPACT_ATOMS: atom_id res chain seq x y z
N MET A 1 4.89 9.17 21.80
CA MET A 1 5.32 10.11 20.75
C MET A 1 5.01 11.54 21.18
N ASP A 2 3.87 11.79 21.84
CA ASP A 2 3.44 13.11 22.32
C ASP A 2 4.49 13.84 23.19
N ALA A 3 4.98 13.20 24.26
CA ALA A 3 6.03 13.77 25.10
C ALA A 3 7.35 14.04 24.33
N TRP A 4 7.69 13.17 23.38
CA TRP A 4 8.87 13.37 22.53
C TRP A 4 8.68 14.57 21.58
N MET A 5 7.47 14.79 21.04
CA MET A 5 7.19 15.94 20.17
C MET A 5 7.22 17.27 20.92
N GLU A 6 6.66 17.32 22.12
CA GLU A 6 6.70 18.52 22.98
C GLU A 6 8.15 18.91 23.30
N GLU A 7 9.03 17.93 23.47
CA GLU A 7 10.45 18.13 23.76
C GLU A 7 11.30 18.44 22.51
N ASN A 8 10.94 17.91 21.33
CA ASN A 8 11.82 17.91 20.15
C ASN A 8 11.37 18.85 19.01
N GLN A 9 10.20 19.49 19.09
CA GLN A 9 9.71 20.51 18.15
C GLN A 9 9.93 20.17 16.66
N ALA A 10 9.66 18.93 16.25
CA ALA A 10 9.91 18.50 14.87
C ALA A 10 8.93 19.16 13.88
N ASP A 11 9.45 19.67 12.76
CA ASP A 11 8.63 20.27 11.68
C ASP A 11 8.02 19.21 10.73
N ILE A 12 8.71 18.07 10.54
CA ILE A 12 8.32 17.00 9.62
C ILE A 12 8.47 15.66 10.32
N LEU A 13 7.45 14.81 10.20
CA LEU A 13 7.41 13.48 10.80
C LEU A 13 7.17 12.40 9.76
N TYR A 14 7.78 11.25 9.98
CA TYR A 14 7.39 10.01 9.33
C TYR A 14 6.38 9.29 10.22
N ILE A 15 5.16 9.11 9.72
CA ILE A 15 4.06 8.45 10.45
C ILE A 15 3.79 7.11 9.80
N ASN A 16 3.78 6.05 10.60
CA ASN A 16 3.75 4.68 10.10
C ASN A 16 2.34 4.09 10.23
N GLY A 17 1.40 4.63 9.47
CA GLY A 17 0.04 4.11 9.36
C GLY A 17 -1.05 5.16 9.34
N GLU A 18 -2.15 4.84 8.65
CA GLU A 18 -3.33 5.70 8.50
C GLU A 18 -4.00 6.01 9.85
N TRP A 19 -4.08 5.03 10.75
CA TRP A 19 -4.73 5.21 12.05
C TRP A 19 -4.05 6.29 12.90
N GLU A 20 -2.72 6.23 13.01
CA GLU A 20 -1.93 7.18 13.77
C GLU A 20 -2.05 8.59 13.18
N LEU A 21 -1.92 8.70 11.85
CA LEU A 21 -2.10 9.97 11.14
C LEU A 21 -3.48 10.59 11.40
N LYS A 22 -4.55 9.80 11.34
CA LYS A 22 -5.92 10.27 11.60
C LYS A 22 -6.14 10.70 13.04
N GLN A 23 -5.60 9.96 14.01
CA GLN A 23 -5.69 10.36 15.42
C GLN A 23 -4.99 11.70 15.65
N TRP A 24 -3.82 11.89 15.06
CA TRP A 24 -3.02 13.09 15.22
C TRP A 24 -3.64 14.31 14.53
N ALA A 25 -4.19 14.11 13.33
CA ALA A 25 -4.98 15.13 12.66
C ALA A 25 -6.19 15.56 13.51
N ALA A 26 -6.93 14.60 14.08
CA ALA A 26 -8.10 14.88 14.92
C ALA A 26 -7.77 15.62 16.23
N GLN A 27 -6.58 15.41 16.77
CA GLN A 27 -6.10 16.10 17.98
C GLN A 27 -5.47 17.47 17.67
N GLY A 28 -5.40 17.87 16.40
CA GLY A 28 -4.76 19.13 15.98
C GLY A 28 -3.22 19.07 15.97
N GLY A 29 -2.62 17.89 16.07
CA GLY A 29 -1.18 17.68 16.03
C GLY A 29 -0.56 17.75 14.64
N LEU A 30 -1.39 17.75 13.58
CA LEU A 30 -0.97 17.88 12.18
C LEU A 30 -1.65 19.07 11.52
N HIS A 31 -0.93 19.74 10.64
CA HIS A 31 -1.46 20.86 9.86
C HIS A 31 -2.23 20.36 8.63
N ASP A 32 -3.35 21.01 8.33
CA ASP A 32 -4.01 20.85 7.04
C ASP A 32 -3.12 21.43 5.93
N ILE A 33 -2.69 20.57 5.01
CA ILE A 33 -1.82 20.94 3.89
C ILE A 33 -2.56 20.94 2.55
N THR A 34 -3.89 20.80 2.53
CA THR A 34 -4.69 20.66 1.30
C THR A 34 -4.37 21.74 0.26
N ASP A 35 -4.39 23.01 0.67
CA ASP A 35 -4.09 24.14 -0.20
C ASP A 35 -2.65 24.14 -0.72
N ARG A 36 -1.69 23.72 0.13
CA ARG A 36 -0.27 23.64 -0.25
C ARG A 36 -0.06 22.49 -1.23
N ALA A 37 -0.64 21.33 -0.94
CA ALA A 37 -0.54 20.12 -1.75
C ALA A 37 -1.14 20.31 -3.15
N SER A 38 -2.21 21.10 -3.29
CA SER A 38 -2.83 21.41 -4.59
C SER A 38 -1.89 22.12 -5.58
N LYS A 39 -0.83 22.75 -5.07
CA LYS A 39 0.16 23.53 -5.83
C LYS A 39 1.44 22.75 -6.13
N LEU A 40 1.57 21.53 -5.62
CA LEU A 40 2.75 20.69 -5.83
C LEU A 40 2.72 20.03 -7.21
N GLU A 41 3.91 19.88 -7.79
CA GLU A 41 4.13 19.12 -9.02
C GLU A 41 5.22 18.05 -8.80
N PRO A 42 4.98 16.78 -9.15
CA PRO A 42 3.71 16.25 -9.66
C PRO A 42 2.62 16.29 -8.59
N LYS A 43 1.36 16.47 -9.03
CA LYS A 43 0.21 16.41 -8.11
C LYS A 43 0.20 15.08 -7.35
N PRO A 44 -0.08 15.10 -6.03
CA PRO A 44 -0.31 13.89 -5.28
C PRO A 44 -1.37 13.01 -5.96
N THR A 45 -1.06 11.73 -6.16
CA THR A 45 -1.91 10.79 -6.89
C THR A 45 -3.08 10.28 -6.04
N ILE A 46 -3.96 9.48 -6.64
CA ILE A 46 -5.24 8.98 -6.10
C ILE A 46 -5.09 8.26 -4.73
N GLU A 47 -3.90 7.79 -4.37
CA GLU A 47 -3.64 7.12 -3.09
C GLU A 47 -3.59 8.07 -1.87
N THR A 48 -3.91 9.36 -2.01
CA THR A 48 -3.99 10.29 -0.88
C THR A 48 -5.20 10.09 0.04
N ASN A 49 -6.17 9.25 -0.32
CA ASN A 49 -7.38 9.06 0.48
C ASN A 49 -7.09 8.56 1.91
N SER A 50 -6.05 7.74 2.10
CA SER A 50 -5.63 7.27 3.42
C SER A 50 -4.98 8.39 4.27
N LEU A 51 -4.59 9.49 3.64
CA LEU A 51 -3.97 10.66 4.27
C LEU A 51 -4.98 11.79 4.56
N MET A 52 -6.26 11.59 4.18
CA MET A 52 -7.33 12.55 4.36
C MET A 52 -8.20 12.23 5.59
N ASP A 53 -8.75 13.27 6.21
CA ASP A 53 -9.82 13.11 7.21
C ASP A 53 -11.19 12.83 6.55
N GLY A 54 -12.22 12.67 7.39
CA GLY A 54 -13.60 12.44 6.92
C GLY A 54 -14.22 13.62 6.16
N ASP A 55 -13.63 14.81 6.26
CA ASP A 55 -14.07 16.03 5.58
C ASP A 55 -13.27 16.29 4.28
N GLY A 56 -12.30 15.42 3.96
CA GLY A 56 -11.46 15.54 2.76
C GLY A 56 -10.24 16.45 2.91
N ARG A 57 -9.86 16.85 4.14
CA ARG A 57 -8.63 17.61 4.39
C ARG A 57 -7.43 16.68 4.42
N LEU A 58 -6.34 17.08 3.77
CA LEU A 58 -5.11 16.31 3.65
C LEU A 58 -4.11 16.70 4.75
N TYR A 59 -3.57 15.73 5.48
CA TYR A 59 -2.63 15.96 6.60
C TYR A 59 -1.24 15.37 6.38
N GLY A 60 -0.96 14.87 5.17
CA GLY A 60 0.35 14.29 4.87
C GLY A 60 0.58 14.07 3.38
N LEU A 61 1.82 13.75 3.04
CA LEU A 61 2.24 13.34 1.70
C LEU A 61 2.88 11.96 1.78
N ALA A 62 2.53 11.05 0.88
CA ALA A 62 3.14 9.72 0.83
C ALA A 62 4.53 9.82 0.20
N PRO A 63 5.62 9.50 0.92
CA PRO A 63 6.96 9.52 0.34
C PRO A 63 7.21 8.33 -0.60
N PHE A 64 6.47 7.24 -0.42
CA PHE A 64 6.47 6.06 -1.28
C PHE A 64 5.12 5.36 -1.19
N PHE A 65 4.82 4.53 -2.19
CA PHE A 65 3.69 3.61 -2.18
C PHE A 65 4.19 2.19 -2.47
N GLN A 66 3.47 1.19 -1.97
CA GLN A 66 3.74 -0.21 -2.22
C GLN A 66 2.49 -0.87 -2.78
N SER A 67 2.67 -1.67 -3.83
CA SER A 67 1.59 -2.46 -4.42
C SER A 67 1.97 -3.93 -4.43
N HIS A 68 0.97 -4.79 -4.30
CA HIS A 68 1.13 -6.23 -4.37
C HIS A 68 0.80 -6.74 -5.77
N ALA A 69 1.56 -7.73 -6.23
CA ALA A 69 1.33 -8.42 -7.50
C ALA A 69 1.47 -9.93 -7.30
N ILE A 70 0.88 -10.70 -8.20
CA ILE A 70 1.05 -12.15 -8.25
C ILE A 70 2.31 -12.44 -9.06
N TYR A 71 3.32 -13.01 -8.40
CA TYR A 71 4.53 -13.51 -9.03
C TYR A 71 4.38 -15.01 -9.33
N TYR A 72 4.90 -15.46 -10.47
CA TYR A 72 4.86 -16.86 -10.88
C TYR A 72 6.20 -17.33 -11.46
N ASN A 73 6.45 -18.64 -11.39
CA ASN A 73 7.68 -19.26 -11.89
C ASN A 73 7.47 -19.78 -13.32
N ILE A 74 8.08 -19.11 -14.31
CA ILE A 74 7.92 -19.43 -15.74
C ILE A 74 8.36 -20.87 -16.05
N ASP A 75 9.47 -21.33 -15.49
CA ASP A 75 10.00 -22.69 -15.74
C ASP A 75 9.02 -23.79 -15.32
N LEU A 76 8.27 -23.58 -14.23
CA LEU A 76 7.25 -24.55 -13.80
C LEU A 76 6.06 -24.55 -14.77
N PHE A 77 5.58 -23.38 -15.18
CA PHE A 77 4.48 -23.29 -16.14
C PHE A 77 4.85 -23.98 -17.47
N ASP A 78 6.06 -23.73 -17.97
CA ASP A 78 6.58 -24.35 -19.19
C ASP A 78 6.72 -25.87 -19.05
N ARG A 79 7.31 -26.34 -17.94
CA ARG A 79 7.52 -27.77 -17.67
C ARG A 79 6.23 -28.57 -17.69
N TYR A 80 5.16 -28.01 -17.15
CA TYR A 80 3.86 -28.69 -17.06
C TYR A 80 2.90 -28.33 -18.20
N GLY A 81 3.32 -27.50 -19.15
CA GLY A 81 2.47 -27.06 -20.26
C GLY A 81 1.23 -26.28 -19.80
N ILE A 82 1.33 -25.58 -18.67
CA ILE A 82 0.23 -24.79 -18.10
C ILE A 82 0.32 -23.37 -18.70
N PRO A 83 -0.77 -22.80 -19.23
CA PRO A 83 -0.76 -21.42 -19.72
C PRO A 83 -0.48 -20.43 -18.59
N TYR A 84 0.25 -19.35 -18.86
CA TYR A 84 0.58 -18.34 -17.87
C TYR A 84 -0.69 -17.63 -17.33
N PRO A 85 -0.64 -17.09 -16.10
CA PRO A 85 -1.68 -16.18 -15.65
C PRO A 85 -1.75 -14.97 -16.58
N ASN A 86 -2.96 -14.48 -16.84
CA ASN A 86 -3.19 -13.29 -17.65
C ASN A 86 -3.86 -12.20 -16.82
N ASP A 87 -3.82 -10.98 -17.36
CA ASP A 87 -4.46 -9.83 -16.75
C ASP A 87 -5.96 -10.10 -16.58
N LYS A 88 -6.51 -9.64 -15.45
CA LYS A 88 -7.94 -9.70 -15.10
C LYS A 88 -8.49 -11.07 -14.70
N MET A 89 -7.65 -12.08 -14.48
CA MET A 89 -8.09 -13.30 -13.80
C MET A 89 -8.66 -12.98 -12.41
N THR A 90 -9.79 -13.61 -12.09
CA THR A 90 -10.36 -13.65 -10.76
C THR A 90 -9.53 -14.53 -9.83
N TRP A 91 -9.68 -14.36 -8.52
CA TRP A 91 -9.04 -15.24 -7.53
C TRP A 91 -9.39 -16.72 -7.74
N LYS A 92 -10.64 -17.00 -8.15
CA LYS A 92 -11.06 -18.37 -8.47
C LYS A 92 -10.27 -18.93 -9.65
N GLU A 93 -10.13 -18.18 -10.74
CA GLU A 93 -9.37 -18.61 -11.92
C GLU A 93 -7.88 -18.77 -11.61
N ILE A 94 -7.30 -17.91 -10.77
CA ILE A 94 -5.92 -18.05 -10.29
C ILE A 94 -5.75 -19.35 -9.50
N LEU A 95 -6.67 -19.67 -8.58
CA LEU A 95 -6.62 -20.89 -7.79
C LEU A 95 -6.84 -22.15 -8.64
N GLU A 96 -7.74 -22.09 -9.62
CA GLU A 96 -7.97 -23.16 -10.61
C GLU A 96 -6.78 -23.35 -11.55
N LEU A 97 -6.04 -22.29 -11.87
CA LEU A 97 -4.80 -22.38 -12.63
C LEU A 97 -3.69 -23.03 -11.78
N ALA A 98 -3.56 -22.60 -10.52
CA ALA A 98 -2.58 -23.14 -9.58
C ALA A 98 -2.82 -24.62 -9.24
N SER A 99 -4.08 -25.09 -9.24
CA SER A 99 -4.40 -26.50 -8.95
C SER A 99 -3.99 -27.48 -10.06
N ARG A 100 -3.60 -26.98 -11.25
CA ARG A 100 -3.09 -27.79 -12.37
C ARG A 100 -1.68 -28.30 -12.14
N PHE A 101 -0.93 -27.67 -11.24
CA PHE A 101 0.37 -28.19 -10.83
C PHE A 101 0.18 -29.50 -10.06
N PRO A 102 1.01 -30.53 -10.30
CA PRO A 102 0.96 -31.73 -9.49
C PRO A 102 1.24 -31.36 -8.04
N ALA A 103 0.45 -31.92 -7.12
CA ALA A 103 0.72 -31.76 -5.70
C ALA A 103 2.17 -32.18 -5.42
N LYS A 104 2.94 -31.32 -4.75
CA LYS A 104 4.24 -31.70 -4.22
C LYS A 104 4.02 -33.00 -3.45
N GLN A 105 4.66 -34.09 -3.87
CA GLN A 105 4.70 -35.30 -3.06
C GLN A 105 5.27 -34.87 -1.71
N ALA A 106 4.54 -35.11 -0.64
CA ALA A 106 4.93 -34.72 0.71
C ALA A 106 6.28 -35.39 1.03
N GLY A 107 7.37 -34.63 0.97
CA GLY A 107 8.71 -35.13 1.26
C GLY A 107 9.75 -34.61 0.29
N MET A 108 10.17 -33.36 0.49
CA MET A 108 11.55 -32.90 0.28
C MET A 108 11.63 -31.44 0.74
N LEU A 109 11.84 -31.30 2.06
CA LEU A 109 12.69 -30.30 2.67
C LEU A 109 13.89 -31.05 3.24
#